data_AF-A0A0C2C4U2-F1
#
_entry.id   AF-A0A0C2C4U2-F1
#
_cell.length_a   1.000
_cell.length_b   1.000
_cell.length_c   1.000
_cell.angle_alpha   90.00
_cell.angle_beta   90.00
_cell.angle_gamma   90.00
#
_symmetry.space_group_name_H-M   'P 1'
#
loop_
_entity.id
_entity.type
_entity.pdbx_description
1 polymer ?
#
loop_
_entity_poly.entity_id
_entity_poly.type
_entity_poly.pdbx_seq_one_letter_code
_entity_poly.pdbx_strand_id
1 'polypeptide(L)'
;MPTVYEGISILNFGALLAKYKFSGGEWSAAGRGETGSVAKNVMHHDGVMPGAHWMRQPVNFERVKITNNPNDTNPSHVSSICMEIWSRNEKEKPDNVAVLDSQPDQQ
;
A
#
# COMPACT_ATOMS: atom_id res chain seq x y z
N MET A 1 25.65 -14.97 0.58
CA MET A 1 24.55 -14.44 1.42
C MET A 1 23.47 -13.97 0.45
N PRO A 2 22.27 -14.58 0.40
CA PRO A 2 21.24 -14.10 -0.52
C PRO A 2 20.82 -12.69 -0.08
N THR A 3 20.94 -11.72 -0.99
CA THR A 3 20.48 -10.35 -0.77
C THR A 3 18.97 -10.37 -0.84
N VAL A 4 18.32 -10.36 0.31
CA VAL A 4 16.87 -10.21 0.38
C VAL A 4 16.53 -8.75 0.06
N TYR A 5 15.74 -8.54 -0.98
CA TYR A 5 15.23 -7.23 -1.35
C TYR A 5 13.89 -7.00 -0.65
N GLU A 6 13.81 -5.89 0.09
CA GLU A 6 12.64 -5.51 0.86
C GLU A 6 12.00 -4.27 0.22
N GLY A 7 10.68 -4.27 0.11
CA GLY A 7 9.90 -3.07 -0.19
C GLY A 7 9.17 -2.60 1.05
N ILE A 8 9.03 -1.29 1.20
CA ILE A 8 8.20 -0.68 2.25
C ILE A 8 7.07 0.09 1.58
N SER A 9 5.84 -0.23 1.97
CA SER A 9 4.64 0.49 1.55
C SER A 9 3.77 0.87 2.73
N ILE A 10 2.99 1.92 2.51
CA ILE A 10 1.81 2.20 3.32
C ILE A 10 0.63 1.54 2.64
N LEU A 11 -0.02 0.62 3.33
CA LEU A 11 -1.28 0.01 2.92
C LEU A 11 -2.46 0.69 3.61
N ASN A 12 -3.54 0.81 2.84
CA ASN A 12 -4.86 1.10 3.37
C ASN A 12 -5.56 -0.23 3.70
N PHE A 13 -5.83 -0.50 4.98
CA PHE A 13 -6.68 -1.62 5.36
C PHE A 13 -8.13 -1.28 5.00
N GLY A 14 -8.63 -1.92 3.95
CA GLY A 14 -10.03 -1.82 3.55
C GLY A 14 -10.95 -2.25 4.69
N ALA A 15 -11.87 -1.36 5.06
CA ALA A 15 -12.87 -1.50 6.11
C ALA A 15 -12.32 -1.48 7.56
N LEU A 16 -12.60 -0.38 8.27
CA LEU A 16 -12.62 -0.43 9.73
C LEU A 16 -13.69 -1.45 10.15
N LEU A 17 -13.37 -2.36 11.06
CA LEU A 17 -14.34 -3.34 11.55
C LEU A 17 -15.45 -2.68 12.39
N ALA A 18 -15.16 -1.51 12.98
CA ALA A 18 -16.07 -0.78 13.85
C ALA A 18 -16.01 0.75 13.62
N LYS A 19 -17.16 1.42 13.77
CA LYS A 19 -17.25 2.88 13.93
C LYS A 19 -17.13 3.22 15.40
N TYR A 20 -16.47 4.33 15.70
CA TYR A 20 -16.34 4.84 17.07
C TYR A 20 -16.98 6.21 17.20
N LYS A 21 -17.49 6.51 18.39
CA LYS A 21 -18.01 7.82 18.78
C LYS A 21 -17.25 8.28 20.03
N PHE A 22 -16.89 9.55 20.06
CA PHE A 22 -16.35 10.20 21.26
C PHE A 22 -17.44 11.04 21.94
N SER A 23 -17.75 10.73 23.19
CA SER A 23 -18.70 11.52 23.99
C SER A 23 -18.36 11.44 25.48
N GLY A 24 -18.42 12.57 26.18
CA GLY A 24 -18.16 12.59 27.62
C GLY A 24 -16.72 12.28 28.03
N GLY A 25 -15.75 12.45 27.11
CA GLY A 25 -14.34 12.12 27.38
C GLY A 25 -13.95 10.68 27.08
N GLU A 26 -14.88 9.85 26.58
CA GLU A 26 -14.66 8.43 26.31
C GLU A 26 -14.99 8.06 24.86
N TRP A 27 -14.28 7.07 24.32
CA TRP A 27 -14.55 6.44 23.03
C TRP A 27 -15.41 5.20 23.20
N SER A 28 -16.54 5.13 22.50
CA SER A 28 -17.43 3.96 22.49
C SER A 28 -17.64 3.43 21.07
N ALA A 29 -17.82 2.11 20.93
CA ALA A 29 -18.23 1.52 19.65
C ALA A 29 -19.63 2.02 19.25
N ALA A 30 -19.78 2.42 17.99
CA ALA A 30 -20.99 3.03 17.43
C ALA A 30 -21.60 2.22 16.28
N GLY A 31 -21.06 1.02 16.00
CA GLY A 31 -21.57 0.10 14.98
C GLY A 31 -20.48 -0.46 14.06
N ARG A 32 -20.89 -1.03 12.93
CA ARG A 32 -20.00 -1.62 11.93
C ARG A 32 -19.37 -0.54 11.04
N GLY A 33 -18.08 -0.65 10.75
CA GLY A 33 -17.39 0.27 9.85
C GLY A 33 -17.73 0.06 8.38
N GLU A 34 -17.41 1.06 7.56
CA GLU A 34 -17.82 1.12 6.15
C GLU A 34 -16.92 0.25 5.28
N THR A 35 -17.53 -0.57 4.41
CA THR A 35 -16.83 -1.55 3.58
C THR A 35 -16.31 -0.99 2.25
N GLY A 36 -16.29 0.34 2.08
CA GLY A 36 -16.23 0.97 0.75
C GLY A 36 -14.89 1.55 0.28
N SER A 37 -13.85 1.57 1.11
CA SER A 37 -12.59 2.19 0.68
C SER A 37 -11.79 1.26 -0.23
N VAL A 38 -11.60 1.66 -1.49
CA VAL A 38 -10.61 1.02 -2.38
C VAL A 38 -9.24 1.12 -1.71
N ALA A 39 -8.64 -0.03 -1.42
CA ALA A 39 -7.31 -0.07 -0.83
C ALA A 39 -6.31 0.56 -1.82
N LYS A 40 -5.66 1.64 -1.40
CA LYS A 40 -4.57 2.28 -2.13
C LYS A 40 -3.29 2.07 -1.35
N ASN A 41 -2.31 1.47 -2.00
CA ASN A 41 -0.96 1.32 -1.47
C ASN A 41 -0.08 2.47 -1.98
N VAL A 42 0.69 3.08 -1.08
CA VAL A 42 1.72 4.05 -1.45
C VAL A 42 3.08 3.41 -1.28
N MET A 43 3.79 3.24 -2.38
CA MET A 43 5.17 2.75 -2.38
C MET A 43 6.13 3.88 -1.98
N HIS A 44 7.13 3.57 -1.16
CA HIS A 44 8.20 4.52 -0.88
C HIS A 44 8.92 4.92 -2.18
N HIS A 45 9.40 6.16 -2.26
CA HIS A 45 10.03 6.70 -3.48
C HIS A 45 11.32 5.97 -3.89
N ASP A 46 12.05 5.42 -2.92
CA ASP A 46 13.21 4.55 -3.19
C ASP A 46 12.85 3.19 -3.83
N GLY A 47 11.56 2.83 -3.88
CA GLY A 47 11.10 1.59 -4.49
C GLY A 47 11.47 0.34 -3.69
N VAL A 48 12.01 -0.67 -4.37
CA VAL A 48 12.47 -1.93 -3.76
C VAL A 48 13.97 -1.85 -3.54
N MET A 49 14.42 -1.98 -2.29
CA MET A 49 15.82 -1.81 -1.93
C MET A 49 16.30 -2.95 -1.00
N PRO A 50 17.61 -3.22 -0.92
CA PRO A 50 18.14 -4.19 0.05
C PRO A 50 17.78 -3.78 1.48
N GLY A 51 17.56 -4.74 2.39
CA GLY A 51 17.28 -4.43 3.80
C GLY A 51 18.31 -3.50 4.46
N ALA A 52 19.58 -3.61 4.07
CA ALA A 52 20.65 -2.73 4.53
C ALA A 52 20.52 -1.27 4.08
N HIS A 53 19.76 -0.97 3.02
CA HIS A 53 19.42 0.40 2.63
C HIS A 53 18.45 1.00 3.66
N TRP A 54 17.37 0.28 3.94
CA TRP A 54 16.32 0.72 4.87
C TRP A 54 16.78 0.87 6.31
N MET A 55 17.74 0.05 6.77
CA MET A 55 18.27 0.13 8.13
C MET A 55 19.31 1.25 8.35
N ARG A 56 19.78 1.93 7.30
CA ARG A 56 20.82 2.98 7.42
C ARG A 56 20.30 4.25 8.08
N GLN A 57 19.03 4.58 7.86
CA GLN A 57 18.42 5.81 8.34
C GLN A 57 16.90 5.62 8.47
N PRO A 58 16.21 6.48 9.25
CA PRO A 58 14.76 6.46 9.31
C PRO A 58 14.10 6.57 7.93
N VAL A 59 13.08 5.76 7.68
CA VAL A 59 12.30 5.77 6.44
C VAL A 59 11.23 6.86 6.52
N ASN A 60 11.16 7.76 5.52
CA ASN A 60 10.30 8.94 5.56
C ASN A 60 9.15 8.86 4.54
N PHE A 61 7.93 9.11 5.00
CA PHE A 61 6.70 9.18 4.20
C PHE A 61 6.09 10.60 4.14
N GLU A 62 6.91 11.65 4.14
CA GLU A 62 6.49 13.07 4.17
C GLU A 62 5.51 13.48 3.06
N ARG A 63 5.50 12.75 1.93
CA ARG A 63 4.65 13.05 0.77
C ARG A 63 3.25 12.41 0.88
N VAL A 64 3.04 11.54 1.85
CA VAL A 64 1.77 10.82 2.03
C VAL A 64 0.79 11.70 2.79
N LYS A 65 -0.41 11.85 2.26
CA LYS A 65 -1.49 12.62 2.90
C LYS A 65 -2.66 11.72 3.24
N ILE A 66 -3.31 12.02 4.36
CA ILE A 66 -4.55 11.37 4.77
C ILE A 66 -5.72 12.13 4.16
N THR A 67 -6.61 11.43 3.47
CA THR A 67 -7.82 11.99 2.84
C THR A 67 -9.06 11.25 3.33
N ASN A 68 -10.15 11.98 3.57
CA ASN A 68 -11.47 11.39 3.85
C ASN A 68 -12.38 11.40 2.61
N ASN A 69 -11.90 11.88 1.46
CA ASN A 69 -12.66 11.92 0.22
C ASN A 69 -12.63 10.53 -0.45
N PRO A 70 -13.75 9.79 -0.52
CA PRO A 70 -13.79 8.45 -1.13
C PRO A 70 -13.50 8.47 -2.64
N ASN A 71 -13.69 9.62 -3.29
CA ASN A 71 -13.48 9.80 -4.73
C ASN A 71 -12.13 10.46 -5.05
N ASP A 72 -11.24 10.61 -4.06
CA ASP A 72 -9.89 11.10 -4.31
C ASP A 72 -9.18 10.14 -5.26
N THR A 73 -8.50 10.65 -6.28
CA THR A 73 -7.73 9.85 -7.25
C THR A 73 -6.23 10.06 -7.12
N ASN A 74 -5.78 10.93 -6.22
CA ASN A 74 -4.35 11.19 -6.03
C ASN A 74 -3.65 9.92 -5.49
N PRO A 75 -2.56 9.46 -6.12
CA PRO A 75 -1.87 8.24 -5.72
C PRO A 75 -1.08 8.39 -4.41
N SER A 76 -0.78 9.61 -3.96
CA SER A 76 -0.10 9.88 -2.68
C SER A 76 -1.07 10.05 -1.50
N HIS A 77 -2.38 9.99 -1.76
CA HIS A 77 -3.41 10.16 -0.74
C HIS A 77 -3.99 8.79 -0.31
N VAL A 78 -4.05 8.56 0.99
CA VAL A 78 -4.57 7.33 1.62
C VAL A 78 -5.66 7.67 2.62
N SER A 79 -6.63 6.78 2.85
CA SER A 79 -7.66 7.02 3.88
C SER A 79 -7.27 6.50 5.26
N SER A 80 -6.24 5.66 5.36
CA SER A 80 -5.71 5.10 6.59
C SER A 80 -4.26 4.65 6.38
N ILE A 81 -3.46 4.66 7.44
CA ILE A 81 -2.04 4.30 7.39
C ILE A 81 -1.84 2.98 8.13
N CYS A 82 -1.34 1.97 7.44
CA CYS A 82 -0.64 0.84 8.04
C CYS A 82 0.66 0.63 7.29
N MET A 83 1.76 0.41 8.01
CA MET A 83 3.05 0.10 7.39
C MET A 83 3.19 -1.41 7.23
N GLU A 84 3.60 -1.84 6.02
CA GLU A 84 3.97 -3.21 5.73
C GLU A 84 5.37 -3.25 5.12
N ILE A 85 6.15 -4.25 5.53
CA ILE A 85 7.46 -4.57 4.96
C ILE A 85 7.29 -5.89 4.21
N TRP A 86 7.50 -5.89 2.90
CA TRP A 86 7.46 -7.11 2.10
C TRP A 86 8.86 -7.51 1.64
N SER A 87 9.07 -8.81 1.54
CA SER A 87 10.29 -9.41 1.02
C SER A 87 10.04 -10.01 -0.36
N ARG A 88 10.82 -9.64 -1.39
CA ARG A 88 10.76 -10.27 -2.72
C ARG A 88 12.07 -11.02 -3.00
N ASN A 89 11.97 -12.34 -3.19
CA ASN A 89 13.09 -13.16 -3.64
C ASN A 89 13.22 -13.10 -5.17
N GLU A 90 14.42 -12.82 -5.68
CA GLU A 90 14.74 -12.76 -7.11
C GLU A 90 14.43 -14.06 -7.88
N LYS A 91 14.23 -15.19 -7.17
CA LYS A 91 13.90 -16.49 -7.77
C LYS A 91 12.45 -16.64 -8.23
N GLU A 92 11.57 -15.68 -7.96
CA GLU A 92 10.22 -15.63 -8.53
C GLU A 92 10.17 -14.62 -9.68
N LYS A 93 10.82 -14.99 -10.79
CA LYS A 93 10.53 -14.37 -12.08
C LYS A 93 9.07 -14.75 -12.41
N PRO A 94 8.17 -13.81 -12.70
CA PRO A 94 6.85 -14.19 -13.19
C PRO A 94 7.06 -14.86 -14.55
N ASP A 95 6.84 -16.17 -14.63
CA ASP A 95 6.86 -16.94 -15.89
C ASP A 95 5.75 -16.53 -16.87
N ASN A 96 5.09 -15.39 -16.66
CA ASN A 96 4.03 -14.87 -17.51
C ASN A 96 4.22 -13.38 -17.77
N VAL A 97 5.31 -13.00 -18.45
CA VAL A 97 5.17 -11.90 -19.42
C VAL A 97 4.29 -12.48 -20.50
N ALA A 98 3.00 -12.16 -20.45
CA ALA A 98 2.11 -12.36 -21.59
C ALA A 98 2.78 -11.68 -22.78
N VAL A 99 3.34 -12.50 -23.67
CA VAL A 99 3.62 -12.11 -25.04
C VAL A 99 2.29 -11.59 -25.54
N LEU A 100 2.18 -10.28 -25.71
CA LEU A 100 1.19 -9.69 -26.60
C LEU A 100 1.48 -10.32 -27.95
N ASP A 101 0.75 -11.39 -28.26
CA ASP A 101 0.78 -12.05 -29.55
C ASP A 101 0.44 -10.97 -30.58
N SER A 102 1.43 -10.59 -31.36
CA SER A 102 1.29 -9.71 -32.50
C SER A 102 0.21 -10.32 -33.38
N GLN A 103 -0.94 -9.66 -33.49
CA GLN A 103 -1.92 -10.01 -34.50
C GLN A 103 -1.22 -10.00 -35.87
N PRO A 104 -1.25 -11.08 -36.66
CA PRO A 104 -0.80 -10.99 -38.03
C PRO A 104 -1.81 -10.15 -38.82
N ASP A 105 -1.28 -9.15 -39.53
CA ASP A 105 -2.01 -8.36 -40.52
C ASP A 105 -2.84 -9.29 -41.42
N GLN A 106 -4.16 -9.06 -41.46
CA GLN A 106 -5.00 -9.64 -42.48
C GLN A 106 -4.71 -8.94 -43.80
N GLN A 107 -4.25 -9.71 -44.78
CA GLN A 107 -4.34 -9.37 -46.19
C GLN A 107 -5.41 -10.22 -46.87
#